data_AF-A0A2I2F1L8-F1
#
_entry.id   AF-A0A2I2F1L8-F1
#
_cell.length_a   1.000
_cell.length_b   1.000
_cell.length_c   1.000
_cell.angle_alpha   90.00
_cell.angle_beta   90.00
_cell.angle_gamma   90.00
#
_symmetry.space_group_name_H-M   'P 1'
#
loop_
_entity.id
_entity.type
_entity.pdbx_description
1 polymer ?
#
loop_
_entity_poly.entity_id
_entity_poly.type
_entity_poly.pdbx_seq_one_letter_code
_entity_poly.pdbx_strand_id
1 'polypeptide(L)'
;MAKSVRASVSKRNKAKLRATVFGPVVDARTERLSAKLQELASQPKTNEHEKSDVGSDTAGIDEQSGASGLSEYNEDMDLDKASEKKTSSQKSGRIHKRHSNRKNRSSITFTPRFQKSRKVSKRK
;
A
#
# COMPACT_ATOMS: atom_id res chain seq x y z
N MET A 1 11.87 -27.93 8.85
CA MET A 1 12.16 -26.66 8.13
C MET A 1 11.01 -25.68 8.33
N ALA A 2 11.28 -24.49 8.87
CA ALA A 2 10.28 -23.43 8.95
C ALA A 2 9.88 -22.93 7.55
N LYS A 3 8.65 -22.45 7.40
CA LYS A 3 8.21 -21.82 6.15
C LYS A 3 8.78 -20.40 6.07
N SER A 4 9.26 -20.00 4.89
CA SER A 4 9.73 -18.63 4.67
C SER A 4 8.58 -17.62 4.67
N VAL A 5 8.90 -16.35 4.90
CA VAL A 5 7.94 -15.23 4.83
C VAL A 5 7.26 -15.15 3.45
N ARG A 6 7.96 -15.58 2.39
CA ARG A 6 7.45 -15.53 1.02
C ARG A 6 6.62 -16.76 0.64
N ALA A 7 6.51 -17.77 1.50
CA ALA A 7 5.74 -18.98 1.24
C ALA A 7 4.28 -18.65 0.93
N SER A 8 3.75 -19.22 -0.15
CA SER A 8 2.40 -18.94 -0.66
C SER A 8 1.31 -19.16 0.40
N VAL A 9 1.44 -20.23 1.19
CA VAL A 9 0.49 -20.57 2.28
C VAL A 9 0.46 -19.48 3.34
N SER A 10 1.63 -19.02 3.80
CA SER A 10 1.73 -17.94 4.81
C SER A 10 1.12 -16.64 4.30
N LYS A 11 1.38 -16.28 3.04
CA LYS A 11 0.78 -15.09 2.41
C LYS A 11 -0.75 -15.17 2.34
N ARG A 12 -1.30 -16.32 1.92
CA ARG A 12 -2.75 -16.52 1.80
C ARG A 12 -3.45 -16.39 3.15
N ASN A 13 -2.87 -17.00 4.19
CA ASN A 13 -3.43 -16.94 5.54
C ASN A 13 -3.40 -15.51 6.10
N LYS A 14 -2.27 -14.80 5.93
CA LYS A 14 -2.17 -13.39 6.34
C LYS A 14 -3.16 -12.50 5.59
N ALA A 15 -3.36 -12.70 4.29
CA ALA A 15 -4.35 -11.96 3.52
C ALA A 15 -5.77 -12.21 4.05
N LYS A 16 -6.12 -13.46 4.39
CA LYS A 16 -7.42 -13.79 4.99
C LYS A 16 -7.61 -13.09 6.35
N LEU A 17 -6.60 -13.11 7.21
CA LEU A 17 -6.67 -12.43 8.51
C LEU A 17 -6.81 -10.92 8.36
N ARG A 18 -6.14 -10.31 7.38
CA ARG A 18 -6.32 -8.89 7.07
C ARG A 18 -7.75 -8.59 6.60
N ALA A 19 -8.32 -9.41 5.72
CA ALA A 19 -9.68 -9.16 5.22
C ALA A 19 -10.76 -9.33 6.29
N THR A 20 -10.57 -10.25 7.24
CA THR A 20 -11.64 -10.64 8.18
C THR A 20 -11.51 -10.01 9.55
N VAL A 21 -10.28 -9.90 10.08
CA VAL A 21 -10.05 -9.47 11.46
C VAL A 21 -9.48 -8.06 11.48
N PHE A 22 -8.37 -7.83 10.76
CA PHE A 22 -7.63 -6.58 10.94
C PHE A 22 -8.16 -5.41 10.11
N GLY A 23 -8.69 -5.66 8.91
CA GLY A 23 -9.30 -4.65 8.04
C GLY A 23 -10.46 -3.93 8.72
N PRO A 24 -11.56 -4.62 9.07
CA PRO A 24 -12.72 -3.96 9.67
C PRO A 24 -12.42 -3.24 10.99
N VAL A 25 -11.46 -3.75 11.78
CA VAL A 25 -11.04 -3.09 13.04
C VAL A 25 -10.30 -1.79 12.78
N VAL A 26 -9.44 -1.75 11.75
CA VAL A 26 -8.73 -0.52 11.35
C VAL A 26 -9.72 0.48 10.76
N ASP A 27 -10.66 0.04 9.92
CA ASP A 27 -11.67 0.89 9.32
C ASP A 27 -12.59 1.52 10.40
N ALA A 28 -13.05 0.73 11.37
CA ALA A 28 -13.82 1.27 12.50
C ALA A 28 -13.02 2.28 13.35
N ARG A 29 -11.70 2.10 13.46
CA ARG A 29 -10.83 3.07 14.15
C ARG A 29 -10.71 4.38 13.38
N THR A 30 -10.54 4.31 12.06
CA THR A 30 -10.43 5.52 11.23
C THR A 30 -11.74 6.30 11.21
N GLU A 31 -12.89 5.61 11.14
CA GLU A 31 -14.22 6.22 11.26
C GLU A 31 -14.43 6.94 12.59
N ARG A 32 -14.01 6.34 13.71
CA ARG A 32 -14.10 6.99 15.04
C ARG A 32 -13.23 8.23 15.13
N LEU A 33 -12.00 8.16 14.63
CA LEU A 33 -11.08 9.29 14.66
C LEU A 33 -11.56 10.42 13.74
N SER A 34 -12.05 10.11 12.54
CA SER A 34 -12.57 11.13 11.63
C SER A 34 -13.83 11.80 12.19
N ALA A 35 -14.74 11.04 12.80
CA ALA A 35 -15.92 11.60 13.48
C ALA A 35 -15.51 12.56 14.61
N LYS A 36 -14.52 12.18 15.43
CA LYS A 36 -14.00 13.05 16.49
C LYS A 36 -13.38 14.34 15.93
N LEU A 37 -12.65 14.26 14.81
CA LEU A 37 -12.06 15.45 14.19
C LEU A 37 -13.12 16.38 13.60
N GLN A 38 -14.20 15.83 13.03
CA GLN A 38 -15.33 16.61 12.54
C GLN A 38 -16.09 17.30 13.68
N GLU A 39 -16.31 16.59 14.79
CA GLU A 39 -16.89 17.15 16.00
C GLU A 39 -16.07 18.37 16.47
N LEU A 40 -14.74 18.22 16.62
CA LEU A 40 -13.86 19.31 17.02
C LEU A 40 -13.86 20.48 16.03
N ALA A 41 -13.90 20.21 14.73
CA ALA A 41 -13.98 21.27 13.72
C ALA A 41 -15.32 22.02 13.71
N SER A 42 -16.41 21.34 14.12
CA SER A 42 -17.75 21.92 14.21
C SER A 42 -17.97 22.75 15.48
N GLN A 43 -17.14 22.53 16.50
CA GLN A 43 -17.20 23.36 17.69
C GLN A 43 -16.90 24.81 17.29
N PRO A 44 -17.71 25.79 17.74
CA PRO A 44 -17.42 27.18 17.48
C PRO A 44 -16.01 27.44 18.00
N LYS A 45 -15.15 28.04 17.16
CA LYS A 45 -13.78 28.39 17.54
C LYS A 45 -13.87 29.08 18.88
N THR A 46 -13.45 28.39 19.94
CA THR A 46 -13.42 28.98 21.26
C THR A 46 -12.48 30.16 21.12
N ASN A 47 -12.90 31.35 21.56
CA ASN A 47 -12.07 32.55 21.62
C ASN A 47 -10.95 32.40 22.67
N GLU A 48 -10.37 31.21 22.81
CA GLU A 48 -9.14 30.96 23.56
C GLU A 48 -7.92 31.41 22.76
N HIS A 49 -8.07 31.56 21.43
CA HIS A 49 -7.03 32.09 20.56
C HIS A 49 -6.76 33.59 20.67
N GLU A 50 -7.58 34.38 21.39
CA GLU A 50 -7.16 35.74 21.78
C GLU A 50 -6.23 35.75 23.01
N LYS A 51 -6.01 34.60 23.66
CA LYS A 51 -5.07 34.48 24.80
C LYS A 51 -3.89 33.54 24.55
N SER A 52 -3.82 32.88 23.40
CA SER A 52 -2.72 31.98 23.04
C SER A 52 -1.99 32.37 21.76
N ASP A 53 -2.15 33.62 21.29
CA ASP A 53 -1.29 34.24 20.26
C ASP A 53 -0.12 34.99 20.92
N VAL A 54 0.49 34.40 21.95
CA VAL A 54 1.77 34.85 22.48
C VAL A 54 2.58 33.60 22.81
N GLY A 55 3.56 33.30 21.96
CA GLY A 55 4.72 32.49 22.30
C GLY A 55 4.65 31.04 21.84
N SER A 56 5.23 30.76 20.66
CA SER A 56 6.23 29.71 20.66
C SER A 56 7.41 30.20 21.52
N ASP A 57 7.95 29.31 22.34
CA ASP A 57 9.22 29.41 23.04
C ASP A 57 9.30 30.39 24.24
N THR A 58 9.18 29.84 25.45
CA THR A 58 10.20 29.95 26.51
C THR A 58 9.83 29.03 27.66
N ALA A 59 10.69 28.04 27.91
CA ALA A 59 10.70 27.24 29.12
C ALA A 59 11.17 28.07 30.32
N GLY A 60 10.68 27.72 31.52
CA GLY A 60 11.10 28.30 32.81
C GLY A 60 10.17 27.84 33.95
N ILE A 61 10.29 26.59 34.41
CA ILE A 61 11.00 26.20 35.65
C ILE A 61 10.17 26.46 36.92
N ASP A 62 9.68 25.37 37.53
CA ASP A 62 10.10 25.06 38.90
C ASP A 62 10.64 23.62 38.93
N GLU A 63 11.83 23.49 39.52
CA GLU A 63 12.67 22.32 39.56
C GLU A 63 12.36 21.43 40.76
N GLN A 64 12.45 20.13 40.54
CA GLN A 64 13.30 19.16 41.29
C GLN A 64 13.00 17.77 40.70
N SER A 65 13.93 16.93 40.26
CA SER A 65 15.38 16.92 40.24
C SER A 65 15.80 15.81 39.25
N GLY A 66 16.70 16.07 38.30
CA GLY A 66 17.99 15.39 38.28
C GLY A 66 18.59 15.30 36.86
N ALA A 67 19.56 16.19 36.61
CA ALA A 67 20.82 16.05 35.85
C ALA A 67 20.85 15.22 34.53
N SER A 68 21.54 15.59 33.44
CA SER A 68 22.34 16.74 32.99
C SER A 68 22.98 16.29 31.67
N GLY A 69 23.06 17.15 30.64
CA GLY A 69 23.92 16.94 29.46
C GLY A 69 23.25 17.34 28.13
N LEU A 70 23.26 18.63 27.77
CA LEU A 70 24.22 19.25 26.83
C LEU A 70 23.92 18.83 25.37
N SER A 71 23.00 19.53 24.69
CA SER A 71 23.24 20.61 23.72
C SER A 71 23.96 20.17 22.43
N GLU A 72 23.49 20.75 21.33
CA GLU A 72 24.11 20.78 19.99
C GLU A 72 24.06 19.49 19.18
N TYR A 73 22.99 19.34 18.38
CA TYR A 73 23.09 18.82 17.01
C TYR A 73 21.99 19.46 16.16
N ASN A 74 22.20 20.74 15.80
CA ASN A 74 21.61 21.32 14.60
C ASN A 74 22.40 20.78 13.40
N GLU A 75 22.16 19.51 13.06
CA GLU A 75 22.67 18.93 11.82
C GLU A 75 21.47 18.73 10.90
N ASP A 76 21.30 19.74 10.05
CA ASP A 76 20.95 19.64 8.64
C ASP A 76 20.85 18.19 8.16
N MET A 77 19.65 17.60 8.26
CA MET A 77 19.41 16.26 7.73
C MET A 77 19.25 16.38 6.22
N ASP A 78 20.35 16.08 5.54
CA ASP A 78 20.51 15.94 4.09
C ASP A 78 19.24 15.37 3.42
N LEU A 79 18.71 16.16 2.48
CA LEU A 79 17.65 15.75 1.57
C LEU A 79 18.16 14.58 0.71
N ASP A 80 17.65 13.38 0.98
CA ASP A 80 17.83 12.22 0.11
C ASP A 80 17.35 12.57 -1.31
N LYS A 81 18.30 12.89 -2.19
CA LYS A 81 18.07 13.14 -3.60
C LYS A 81 17.43 11.88 -4.18
N ALA A 82 16.14 11.95 -4.46
CA ALA A 82 15.33 10.85 -4.98
C ALA A 82 16.10 10.12 -6.10
N SER A 83 16.56 8.91 -5.78
CA SER A 83 17.31 8.06 -6.70
C SER A 83 16.52 7.93 -8.00
N GLU A 84 17.15 8.29 -9.11
CA GLU A 84 16.59 8.18 -10.44
C GLU A 84 16.06 6.77 -10.69
N LYS A 85 14.80 6.69 -11.14
CA LYS A 85 14.10 5.43 -11.43
C LYS A 85 14.85 4.67 -12.53
N LYS A 86 15.64 3.65 -12.18
CA LYS A 86 16.12 2.69 -13.17
C LYS A 86 14.95 1.81 -13.62
N THR A 87 14.40 2.11 -14.79
CA THR A 87 13.47 1.23 -15.50
C THR A 87 14.25 0.01 -16.02
N SER A 88 14.53 -0.95 -15.15
CA SER A 88 15.04 -2.25 -15.56
C SER A 88 13.88 -3.13 -16.00
N SER A 89 13.54 -3.07 -17.29
CA SER A 89 12.58 -3.96 -17.94
C SER A 89 13.25 -5.29 -18.32
N GLN A 90 13.90 -5.96 -17.37
CA GLN A 90 14.40 -7.32 -17.60
C GLN A 90 13.30 -8.33 -17.31
N LYS A 91 12.47 -8.59 -18.33
CA LYS A 91 11.52 -9.71 -18.37
C LYS A 91 12.28 -11.02 -18.63
N SER A 92 13.18 -11.42 -17.75
CA SER A 92 13.77 -12.75 -17.76
C SER A 92 13.03 -13.63 -16.77
N GLY A 93 12.16 -14.49 -17.29
CA GLY A 93 11.40 -15.42 -16.45
C GLY A 93 10.01 -15.80 -16.96
N ARG A 94 9.67 -15.54 -18.23
CA ARG A 94 8.51 -16.22 -18.82
C ARG A 94 8.89 -17.67 -19.10
N ILE A 95 8.81 -18.48 -18.06
CA ILE A 95 8.89 -19.93 -18.15
C ILE A 95 7.67 -20.36 -18.98
N HIS A 96 7.88 -20.52 -20.29
CA HIS A 96 6.91 -21.20 -21.13
C HIS A 96 6.86 -22.64 -20.67
N LYS A 97 5.82 -23.01 -19.90
CA LYS A 97 5.57 -24.39 -19.50
C LYS A 97 5.59 -25.26 -20.76
N ARG A 98 6.66 -26.04 -20.92
CA ARG A 98 6.80 -27.01 -22.02
C ARG A 98 5.55 -27.86 -22.00
N HIS A 99 4.87 -27.95 -23.14
CA HIS A 99 3.59 -28.64 -23.28
C HIS A 99 3.70 -30.18 -23.11
N SER A 100 4.84 -30.70 -22.62
CA SER A 100 5.12 -32.13 -22.53
C SER A 100 4.36 -32.87 -21.42
N ASN A 101 3.66 -32.16 -20.53
CA ASN A 101 2.72 -32.79 -19.58
C ASN A 101 1.29 -32.87 -20.14
N ARG A 102 1.05 -32.45 -21.39
CA ARG A 102 -0.20 -32.72 -22.09
C ARG A 102 -0.02 -34.03 -22.85
N LYS A 103 -0.72 -35.08 -22.43
CA LYS A 103 -0.84 -36.33 -23.20
C LYS A 103 -1.28 -35.99 -24.63
N ASN A 104 -0.77 -36.71 -25.63
CA ASN A 104 -1.20 -36.56 -27.02
C ASN A 104 -2.72 -36.76 -27.08
N ARG A 105 -3.47 -35.67 -27.25
CA ARG A 105 -4.87 -35.76 -27.66
C ARG A 105 -4.86 -36.10 -29.15
N SER A 106 -5.23 -37.32 -29.50
CA SER A 106 -5.56 -37.67 -30.87
C SER A 106 -6.79 -36.86 -31.29
N SER A 107 -6.55 -35.66 -31.83
CA SER A 107 -7.61 -34.86 -32.45
C SER A 107 -7.95 -35.49 -33.79
N ILE A 108 -8.81 -36.51 -33.76
CA ILE A 108 -9.58 -36.89 -34.95
C ILE A 108 -10.69 -35.86 -35.06
N THR A 109 -10.35 -34.71 -35.63
CA THR A 109 -11.36 -33.76 -36.11
C THR A 109 -11.53 -34.03 -37.60
N PHE A 110 -12.74 -34.36 -38.01
CA PHE A 110 -13.09 -34.26 -39.42
C PHE A 110 -12.90 -32.81 -39.87
N THR A 111 -12.15 -32.60 -40.94
CA THR A 111 -12.06 -31.28 -41.58
C THR A 111 -13.49 -30.86 -41.96
N PRO A 112 -13.94 -29.65 -41.61
CA PRO A 112 -15.28 -29.22 -41.93
C PRO A 112 -15.41 -29.08 -43.45
N ARG A 113 -16.00 -30.08 -44.10
CA ARG A 113 -16.24 -30.11 -45.54
C ARG A 113 -17.39 -29.22 -45.98
N PHE A 114 -17.57 -28.02 -45.45
CA PHE A 114 -18.51 -27.05 -46.02
C PHE A 114 -18.03 -25.62 -45.80
N GLN A 115 -17.27 -25.10 -46.77
CA GLN A 115 -17.05 -23.66 -46.94
C GLN A 115 -18.37 -23.04 -47.44
N LYS A 116 -19.32 -22.79 -46.55
CA LYS A 116 -20.46 -21.91 -46.88
C LYS A 116 -19.98 -20.46 -46.78
N SER A 117 -19.59 -19.93 -47.94
CA SER A 117 -19.56 -18.51 -48.33
C SER A 117 -19.33 -17.51 -47.19
N ARG A 118 -18.10 -17.02 -47.03
CA ARG A 118 -17.88 -15.73 -46.36
C ARG A 118 -18.60 -14.65 -47.18
N LYS A 119 -19.79 -14.27 -46.70
CA LYS A 119 -20.53 -13.13 -47.22
C LYS A 119 -19.68 -11.87 -47.06
N VAL A 120 -19.48 -11.21 -48.19
CA VAL A 120 -19.07 -9.82 -48.32
C VAL A 120 -19.95 -8.94 -47.44
N SER A 121 -19.34 -8.03 -46.67
CA SER A 121 -19.99 -6.78 -46.29
C SER A 121 -18.94 -5.70 -46.07
N LYS A 122 -19.20 -4.56 -46.69
CA LYS A 122 -18.26 -3.53 -47.12
C LYS A 122 -17.79 -2.65 -45.97
N ARG A 123 -16.54 -2.18 -46.05
CA ARG A 123 -16.09 -0.97 -45.34
C ARG A 123 -16.68 0.25 -46.07
N LYS A 124 -17.34 1.12 -45.33
CA LYS A 124 -17.47 2.55 -45.59
C LYS A 124 -16.89 3.27 -44.39
#